data_AF-A0A0W1DDF5-F1
#
_entry.id   AF-A0A0W1DDF5-F1
#
_cell.length_a   1.000
_cell.length_b   1.000
_cell.length_c   1.000
_cell.angle_alpha   90.00
_cell.angle_beta   90.00
_cell.angle_gamma   90.00
#
_symmetry.space_group_name_H-M   'P 1'
#
loop_
_entity.id
_entity.type
_entity.pdbx_description
1 polymer ?
#
loop_
_entity_poly.entity_id
_entity_poly.type
_entity_poly.pdbx_seq_one_letter_code
_entity_poly.pdbx_strand_id
1 'polypeptide(L)'
;MSAFVWVDRDGRRHELESPAPIEAEAADVALEMEQYFDFLESGDRPLRTAARAAIGKLQPRLEQLRADVRSWNEHAIAATRAEAATLAERIDRLPTMIADVLLVVELHSDQAQLMNTVDDTSDTPARMFAEPMTAIQRRAIAACASRAAPIDAATRGEAKAWLDAQPRFARGVQTGDGWFAWVDRNGHAHRLVDPLAIEREVVCIAEELIRLRPALASTTAAGRLYEAVSSAIASWERLSLLQGDLERFDREAEVREEAAWAAYAADWRSKRSNL
;
A
#
# COMPACT_ATOMS: atom_id res chain seq x y z
N MET A 1 0.51 -10.09 -17.80
CA MET A 1 0.55 -9.14 -18.94
C MET A 1 1.64 -9.62 -19.88
N SER A 2 1.43 -9.59 -21.20
CA SER A 2 2.46 -9.99 -22.18
C SER A 2 3.45 -8.86 -22.38
N ALA A 3 4.75 -9.15 -22.36
CA ALA A 3 5.81 -8.17 -22.64
C ALA A 3 5.67 -7.56 -24.05
N PHE A 4 6.10 -6.31 -24.23
CA PHE A 4 6.20 -5.71 -25.56
C PHE A 4 7.40 -6.31 -26.29
N VAL A 5 7.16 -6.94 -27.44
CA VAL A 5 8.22 -7.56 -28.25
C VAL A 5 8.56 -6.65 -29.42
N TRP A 6 9.82 -6.26 -29.53
CA TRP A 6 10.36 -5.43 -30.60
C TRP A 6 11.44 -6.17 -31.39
N VAL A 7 11.68 -5.75 -32.64
CA VAL A 7 12.72 -6.31 -33.51
C VAL A 7 13.70 -5.22 -33.91
N ASP A 8 14.98 -5.43 -33.58
CA ASP A 8 16.05 -4.49 -33.91
C ASP A 8 16.42 -4.50 -35.40
N ARG A 9 17.30 -3.59 -35.80
CA ARG A 9 17.82 -3.49 -37.19
C ARG A 9 18.49 -4.77 -37.69
N ASP A 10 18.97 -5.63 -36.80
CA ASP A 10 19.66 -6.88 -37.11
C ASP A 10 18.68 -8.08 -37.14
N GLY A 11 17.38 -7.84 -36.92
CA GLY A 11 16.34 -8.87 -36.92
C GLY A 11 16.23 -9.66 -35.62
N ARG A 12 16.86 -9.22 -34.53
CA ARG A 12 16.78 -9.87 -33.23
C ARG A 12 15.56 -9.38 -32.46
N ARG A 13 14.91 -10.30 -31.74
CA ARG A 13 13.73 -10.02 -30.93
C ARG A 13 14.15 -9.63 -29.51
N HIS A 14 13.53 -8.58 -28.99
CA HIS A 14 13.75 -8.06 -27.64
C HIS A 14 12.42 -7.92 -26.91
N GLU A 15 12.41 -8.24 -25.62
CA GLU A 15 11.31 -7.88 -24.72
C GLU A 15 11.68 -6.56 -24.04
N LEU A 16 10.85 -5.53 -24.24
CA LEU A 16 11.16 -4.18 -23.81
C LEU A 16 10.30 -3.75 -22.62
N GLU A 17 10.97 -3.27 -21.57
CA GLU A 17 10.34 -2.59 -20.43
C GLU A 17 10.21 -1.07 -20.64
N SER A 18 10.97 -0.50 -21.58
CA SER A 18 11.00 0.93 -21.89
C SER A 18 11.18 1.18 -23.39
N PRO A 19 10.86 2.37 -23.91
CA PRO A 19 11.05 2.69 -25.33
C PRO A 19 12.51 3.08 -25.64
N ALA A 20 13.36 3.23 -24.63
CA ALA A 20 14.72 3.74 -24.76
C ALA A 20 15.58 2.98 -25.79
N PRO A 21 15.49 1.64 -25.93
CA PRO A 21 16.22 0.93 -26.98
C PRO A 21 15.78 1.29 -28.40
N ILE A 22 14.48 1.53 -28.62
CA ILE A 22 13.91 1.94 -29.91
C ILE A 22 14.37 3.38 -30.24
N GLU A 23 14.32 4.27 -29.24
CA GLU A 23 14.75 5.67 -29.36
C GLU A 23 16.26 5.79 -29.61
N ALA A 24 17.07 4.97 -28.94
CA ALA A 24 18.51 4.89 -29.15
C ALA A 24 18.83 4.44 -30.58
N GLU A 25 18.18 3.38 -31.07
CA GLU A 25 18.37 2.96 -32.47
C GLU A 25 17.91 4.04 -33.45
N ALA A 26 16.83 4.75 -33.15
CA ALA A 26 16.35 5.85 -34.00
C ALA A 26 17.35 7.00 -34.05
N ALA A 27 18.00 7.32 -32.93
CA ALA A 27 19.07 8.31 -32.87
C ALA A 27 20.31 7.87 -33.66
N ASP A 28 20.71 6.60 -33.54
CA ASP A 28 21.85 6.03 -34.29
C ASP A 28 21.58 6.06 -35.80
N VAL A 29 20.38 5.65 -36.24
CA VAL A 29 19.97 5.69 -37.65
C VAL A 29 19.90 7.13 -38.17
N ALA A 30 19.38 8.07 -37.38
CA ALA A 30 19.33 9.48 -37.76
C ALA A 30 20.73 10.08 -37.93
N LEU A 31 21.65 9.77 -37.00
CA LEU A 31 23.05 10.20 -37.09
C LEU A 31 23.75 9.59 -38.31
N GLU A 32 23.49 8.32 -38.60
CA GLU A 32 24.01 7.65 -39.82
C GLU A 32 23.48 8.33 -41.09
N MET A 33 22.20 8.72 -41.11
CA MET A 33 21.61 9.48 -42.23
C MET A 33 22.23 10.87 -42.39
N GLU A 34 22.49 11.58 -41.29
CA GLU A 34 23.12 12.91 -41.29
C GLU A 34 24.51 12.86 -41.94
N GLN A 35 25.32 11.84 -41.63
CA GLN A 35 26.62 11.64 -42.27
C GLN A 35 26.52 11.48 -43.79
N TYR A 36 25.42 10.89 -44.30
CA TYR A 36 25.21 10.77 -45.74
C TYR A 36 24.78 12.07 -46.41
N PHE A 37 24.18 13.01 -45.67
CA PHE A 37 23.81 14.31 -46.23
C PHE A 37 25.04 15.13 -46.64
N ASP A 38 26.14 15.05 -45.89
CA ASP A 38 27.40 15.72 -46.22
C ASP A 38 27.95 15.27 -47.60
N PHE A 39 27.73 14.00 -47.97
CA PHE A 39 28.16 13.47 -49.28
C PHE A 39 27.22 13.85 -50.43
N LEU A 40 26.01 14.35 -50.17
CA LEU A 40 25.09 14.80 -51.24
C LEU A 40 25.56 16.09 -51.90
N GLU A 41 26.33 16.90 -51.20
CA GLU A 41 26.91 18.16 -51.71
C GLU A 41 28.26 17.95 -52.42
N SER A 42 28.85 16.74 -52.33
CA SER A 42 30.11 16.40 -52.97
C SER A 42 30.05 16.62 -54.48
N GLY A 43 31.15 17.11 -55.08
CA GLY A 43 31.30 17.21 -56.54
C GLY A 43 31.32 15.87 -57.27
N ASP A 44 31.60 14.76 -56.56
CA ASP A 44 31.72 13.41 -57.10
C ASP A 44 30.35 12.72 -57.27
N ARG A 45 30.01 12.35 -58.51
CA ARG A 45 28.71 11.74 -58.86
C ARG A 45 28.53 10.34 -58.26
N PRO A 46 29.48 9.40 -58.38
CA PRO A 46 29.47 8.13 -57.65
C PRO A 46 29.16 8.27 -56.16
N LEU A 47 29.83 9.19 -55.45
CA LEU A 47 29.61 9.41 -54.02
C LEU A 47 28.17 9.86 -53.72
N ARG A 48 27.64 10.83 -54.49
CA ARG A 48 26.24 11.25 -54.35
C ARG A 48 25.25 10.11 -54.60
N THR A 49 25.50 9.25 -55.58
CA THR A 49 24.63 8.11 -55.88
C THR A 49 24.66 7.07 -54.76
N ALA A 50 25.83 6.77 -54.20
CA ALA A 50 25.97 5.87 -53.06
C ALA A 50 25.26 6.42 -51.81
N ALA A 51 25.43 7.71 -51.52
CA ALA A 51 24.75 8.38 -50.40
C ALA A 51 23.22 8.35 -50.54
N ARG A 52 22.67 8.63 -51.73
CA ARG A 52 21.22 8.50 -51.99
C ARG A 52 20.71 7.08 -51.77
N ALA A 53 21.48 6.07 -52.19
CA ALA A 53 21.10 4.68 -52.00
C ALA A 53 21.15 4.27 -50.52
N ALA A 54 22.10 4.78 -49.74
CA ALA A 54 22.18 4.55 -48.30
C ALA A 54 21.01 5.21 -47.55
N ILE A 55 20.74 6.49 -47.82
CA ILE A 55 19.60 7.23 -47.27
C ILE A 55 18.28 6.51 -47.59
N GLY A 56 18.11 6.04 -48.84
CA GLY A 56 16.91 5.29 -49.25
C GLY A 56 16.69 3.98 -48.51
N LYS A 57 17.74 3.40 -47.89
CA LYS A 57 17.64 2.21 -47.03
C LYS A 57 17.36 2.56 -45.57
N LEU A 58 17.94 3.65 -45.07
CA LEU A 58 17.80 4.08 -43.68
C LEU A 58 16.45 4.75 -43.39
N GLN A 59 15.91 5.52 -44.35
CA GLN A 59 14.66 6.24 -44.17
C GLN A 59 13.47 5.33 -43.81
N PRO A 60 13.22 4.18 -44.49
CA PRO A 60 12.17 3.24 -44.07
C PRO A 60 12.37 2.69 -42.66
N ARG A 61 13.62 2.49 -42.23
CA ARG A 61 13.90 2.01 -40.86
C ARG A 61 13.57 3.09 -39.84
N LEU A 62 13.90 4.35 -40.09
CA LEU A 62 13.54 5.47 -39.22
C LEU A 62 12.01 5.63 -39.12
N GLU A 63 11.29 5.46 -40.22
CA GLU A 63 9.82 5.46 -40.24
C GLU A 63 9.24 4.28 -39.43
N GLN A 64 9.83 3.10 -39.56
CA GLN A 64 9.47 1.93 -38.74
C GLN A 64 9.71 2.19 -37.25
N LEU A 65 10.86 2.73 -36.85
CA LEU A 65 11.18 3.01 -35.45
C LEU A 65 10.21 4.03 -34.84
N ARG A 66 9.79 5.05 -35.60
CA ARG A 66 8.74 5.99 -35.16
C ARG A 66 7.38 5.32 -34.96
N ALA A 67 7.04 4.34 -35.81
CA ALA A 67 5.85 3.54 -35.63
C ALA A 67 5.98 2.61 -34.40
N ASP A 68 7.14 2.00 -34.20
CA ASP A 68 7.43 1.12 -33.06
C ASP A 68 7.31 1.87 -31.72
N VAL A 69 7.85 3.11 -31.63
CA VAL A 69 7.67 3.97 -30.44
C VAL A 69 6.18 4.28 -30.18
N ARG A 70 5.40 4.54 -31.24
CA ARG A 70 3.95 4.77 -31.09
C ARG A 70 3.25 3.51 -30.58
N SER A 71 3.57 2.34 -31.15
CA SER A 71 3.02 1.06 -30.71
C SER A 71 3.43 0.72 -29.27
N TRP A 72 4.66 1.05 -28.87
CA TRP A 72 5.11 0.91 -27.48
C TRP A 72 4.29 1.80 -26.54
N ASN A 73 4.07 3.07 -26.90
CA ASN A 73 3.25 3.99 -26.10
C ASN A 73 1.79 3.51 -25.97
N GLU A 74 1.19 3.01 -27.05
CA GLU A 74 -0.15 2.42 -27.01
C GLU A 74 -0.20 1.19 -26.10
N HIS A 75 0.81 0.33 -26.17
CA HIS A 75 0.97 -0.83 -25.29
C HIS A 75 1.10 -0.41 -23.82
N ALA A 76 1.97 0.56 -23.51
CA ALA A 76 2.20 1.06 -22.15
C ALA A 76 0.92 1.68 -21.55
N ILE A 77 0.15 2.42 -22.35
CA ILE A 77 -1.15 2.97 -21.92
C ILE A 77 -2.15 1.85 -21.64
N ALA A 78 -2.25 0.85 -22.53
CA ALA A 78 -3.14 -0.29 -22.35
C ALA A 78 -2.77 -1.10 -21.09
N ALA A 79 -1.47 -1.32 -20.89
CA ALA A 79 -0.91 -1.98 -19.72
C ALA A 79 -1.27 -1.24 -18.43
N THR A 80 -1.01 0.06 -18.37
CA THR A 80 -1.33 0.92 -17.22
C THR A 80 -2.83 0.91 -16.92
N ARG A 81 -3.69 0.91 -17.95
CA ARG A 81 -5.16 0.81 -17.77
C ARG A 81 -5.61 -0.53 -17.20
N ALA A 82 -5.00 -1.63 -17.62
CA ALA A 82 -5.31 -2.95 -17.08
C ALA A 82 -4.89 -3.06 -15.60
N GLU A 83 -3.73 -2.50 -15.25
CA GLU A 83 -3.26 -2.46 -13.87
C GLU A 83 -4.14 -1.54 -13.01
N ALA A 84 -4.50 -0.36 -13.51
CA ALA A 84 -5.45 0.54 -12.83
C ALA A 84 -6.79 -0.13 -12.55
N ALA A 85 -7.32 -0.92 -13.49
CA ALA A 85 -8.56 -1.68 -13.29
C ALA A 85 -8.42 -2.74 -12.19
N THR A 86 -7.28 -3.43 -12.13
CA THR A 86 -6.98 -4.42 -11.08
C THR A 86 -6.86 -3.76 -9.71
N LEU A 87 -6.16 -2.62 -9.64
CA LEU A 87 -6.00 -1.83 -8.42
C LEU A 87 -7.34 -1.29 -7.93
N ALA A 88 -8.16 -0.77 -8.84
CA ALA A 88 -9.52 -0.31 -8.57
C ALA A 88 -10.37 -1.40 -7.90
N GLU A 89 -10.38 -2.62 -8.45
CA GLU A 89 -11.11 -3.76 -7.86
C GLU A 89 -10.60 -4.12 -6.46
N ARG A 90 -9.28 -4.07 -6.24
CA ARG A 90 -8.68 -4.31 -4.92
C ARG A 90 -9.09 -3.24 -3.91
N ILE A 91 -9.09 -1.96 -4.32
CA ILE A 91 -9.50 -0.84 -3.48
C ILE A 91 -10.98 -0.98 -3.11
N ASP A 92 -11.85 -1.38 -4.04
CA ASP A 92 -13.27 -1.58 -3.77
C ASP A 92 -13.52 -2.71 -2.75
N ARG A 93 -12.62 -3.69 -2.66
CA ARG A 93 -12.67 -4.79 -1.67
C ARG A 93 -12.01 -4.45 -0.34
N LEU A 94 -11.20 -3.39 -0.28
CA LEU A 94 -10.39 -3.06 0.89
C LEU A 94 -11.22 -2.91 2.17
N PRO A 95 -12.35 -2.17 2.22
CA PRO A 95 -13.13 -2.02 3.45
C PRO A 95 -13.57 -3.34 4.07
N THR A 96 -13.83 -4.36 3.24
CA THR A 96 -14.17 -5.71 3.70
C THR A 96 -12.94 -6.45 4.21
N MET A 97 -11.80 -6.32 3.53
CA MET A 97 -10.55 -7.00 3.92
C MET A 97 -10.00 -6.51 5.26
N ILE A 98 -10.15 -5.22 5.55
CA ILE A 98 -9.66 -4.60 6.81
C ILE A 98 -10.79 -4.26 7.79
N ALA A 99 -11.97 -4.88 7.64
CA ALA A 99 -13.14 -4.57 8.45
C ALA A 99 -12.88 -4.65 9.96
N ASP A 100 -12.03 -5.59 10.37
CA ASP A 100 -11.67 -5.82 11.76
C ASP A 100 -10.79 -4.68 12.30
N VAL A 101 -9.78 -4.27 11.53
CA VAL A 101 -8.89 -3.15 11.86
C VAL A 101 -9.66 -1.83 11.89
N LEU A 102 -10.54 -1.60 10.91
CA LEU A 102 -11.42 -0.44 10.87
C LEU A 102 -12.26 -0.34 12.15
N LEU A 103 -12.87 -1.44 12.57
CA LEU A 103 -13.72 -1.47 13.76
C LEU A 103 -12.94 -1.20 15.05
N VAL A 104 -11.71 -1.71 15.17
CA VAL A 104 -10.82 -1.38 16.30
C VAL A 104 -10.50 0.11 16.32
N VAL A 105 -10.04 0.68 15.21
CA VAL A 105 -9.64 2.09 15.13
C VAL A 105 -10.84 3.02 15.36
N GLU A 106 -12.01 2.70 14.81
CA GLU A 106 -13.27 3.41 15.06
C GLU A 106 -13.61 3.42 16.56
N LEU A 107 -13.53 2.26 17.23
CA LEU A 107 -13.82 2.13 18.67
C LEU A 107 -12.87 2.98 19.52
N HIS A 108 -11.58 2.97 19.20
CA HIS A 108 -10.60 3.78 19.92
C HIS A 108 -10.75 5.28 19.64
N SER A 109 -11.17 5.66 18.43
CA SER A 109 -11.42 7.05 18.07
C SER A 109 -12.68 7.60 18.76
N ASP A 110 -13.76 6.80 18.80
CA ASP A 110 -15.00 7.09 19.55
C ASP A 110 -14.69 7.33 21.04
N GLN A 111 -13.91 6.44 21.64
CA GLN A 111 -13.48 6.57 23.03
C GLN A 111 -12.63 7.83 23.28
N ALA A 112 -11.68 8.13 22.38
CA ALA A 112 -10.83 9.33 22.51
C ALA A 112 -11.65 10.62 22.39
N GLN A 113 -12.61 10.68 21.47
CA GLN A 113 -13.50 11.82 21.31
C GLN A 113 -14.35 12.03 22.56
N LEU A 114 -14.93 10.96 23.10
CA LEU A 114 -15.69 11.00 24.35
C LEU A 114 -14.83 11.57 25.49
N MET A 115 -13.61 11.07 25.67
CA MET A 115 -12.69 11.56 26.71
C MET A 115 -12.28 13.02 26.51
N ASN A 116 -12.13 13.50 25.27
CA ASN A 116 -11.79 14.89 24.98
C ASN A 116 -12.95 15.87 25.21
N THR A 117 -14.20 15.38 25.25
CA THR A 117 -15.39 16.21 25.55
C THR A 117 -15.66 16.36 27.05
N VAL A 118 -14.91 15.65 27.88
CA VAL A 118 -14.99 15.74 29.35
C VAL A 118 -14.12 16.91 29.80
N ASP A 119 -14.74 18.08 30.03
CA ASP A 119 -14.12 19.12 30.86
C ASP A 119 -13.92 18.57 32.29
N ASP A 120 -12.82 18.95 32.93
CA ASP A 120 -12.23 18.45 34.19
C ASP A 120 -13.09 18.73 35.45
N THR A 121 -14.40 18.61 35.33
CA THR A 121 -15.40 18.74 36.38
C THR A 121 -15.84 17.34 36.82
N SER A 122 -15.82 17.11 38.14
CA SER A 122 -15.67 15.79 38.78
C SER A 122 -16.78 14.76 38.57
N ASP A 123 -17.87 15.09 37.87
CA ASP A 123 -19.03 14.22 37.65
C ASP A 123 -19.23 13.79 36.19
N THR A 124 -18.52 14.42 35.25
CA THR A 124 -18.74 14.26 33.80
C THR A 124 -18.35 12.89 33.26
N PRO A 125 -17.21 12.26 33.66
CA PRO A 125 -16.85 10.93 33.15
C PRO A 125 -17.82 9.84 33.62
N ALA A 126 -18.21 9.84 34.90
CA ALA A 126 -19.08 8.81 35.47
C ALA A 126 -20.48 8.82 34.82
N ARG A 127 -21.03 10.00 34.55
CA ARG A 127 -22.31 10.14 33.82
C ARG A 127 -22.18 9.68 32.37
N MET A 128 -21.09 10.03 31.70
CA MET A 128 -20.83 9.62 30.32
C MET A 128 -20.70 8.10 30.18
N PHE A 129 -20.09 7.40 31.13
CA PHE A 129 -20.01 5.93 31.10
C PHE A 129 -21.32 5.24 31.47
N ALA A 130 -22.24 5.91 32.17
CA ALA A 130 -23.58 5.40 32.48
C ALA A 130 -24.58 5.54 31.30
N GLU A 131 -24.22 6.26 30.25
CA GLU A 131 -25.06 6.39 29.05
C GLU A 131 -25.16 5.06 28.27
N PRO A 132 -26.17 4.91 27.39
CA PRO A 132 -26.29 3.73 26.53
C PRO A 132 -25.07 3.53 25.62
N MET A 133 -24.85 2.26 25.22
CA MET A 133 -23.81 1.89 24.26
C MET A 133 -23.86 2.71 22.97
N THR A 134 -22.68 3.14 22.51
CA THR A 134 -22.54 3.78 21.19
C THR A 134 -22.84 2.77 20.09
N ALA A 135 -23.15 3.26 18.89
CA ALA A 135 -23.40 2.39 17.74
C ALA A 135 -22.17 1.54 17.39
N ILE A 136 -20.97 2.11 17.56
CA ILE A 136 -19.69 1.44 17.32
C ILE A 136 -19.47 0.32 18.34
N GLN A 137 -19.73 0.57 19.63
CA GLN A 137 -19.67 -0.47 20.67
C GLN A 137 -20.61 -1.64 20.39
N ARG A 138 -21.87 -1.35 19.98
CA ARG A 138 -22.82 -2.40 19.59
C ARG A 138 -22.34 -3.23 18.41
N ARG A 139 -21.76 -2.59 17.39
CA ARG A 139 -21.16 -3.26 16.23
C ARG A 139 -19.96 -4.13 16.64
N ALA A 140 -19.08 -3.63 17.52
CA ALA A 140 -17.94 -4.37 18.04
C ALA A 140 -18.34 -5.61 18.85
N ILE A 141 -19.35 -5.47 19.72
CA ILE A 141 -19.89 -6.59 20.50
C ILE A 141 -20.52 -7.64 19.57
N ALA A 142 -21.31 -7.21 18.58
CA ALA A 142 -21.91 -8.13 17.61
C ALA A 142 -20.86 -8.92 16.82
N ALA A 143 -19.70 -8.32 16.52
CA ALA A 143 -18.61 -8.97 15.81
C ALA A 143 -17.91 -10.08 16.62
N CYS A 144 -18.01 -10.09 17.95
CA CYS A 144 -17.41 -11.11 18.81
C CYS A 144 -18.21 -12.42 18.90
N ALA A 145 -19.47 -12.45 18.45
CA ALA A 145 -20.36 -13.63 18.49
C ALA A 145 -20.37 -14.40 19.84
N SER A 146 -20.21 -13.69 20.97
CA SER A 146 -20.09 -14.30 22.30
C SER A 146 -21.44 -14.40 23.01
N ARG A 147 -21.71 -15.55 23.65
CA ARG A 147 -22.89 -15.73 24.51
C ARG A 147 -22.82 -14.92 25.81
N ALA A 148 -21.62 -14.49 26.19
CA ALA A 148 -21.39 -13.62 27.35
C ALA A 148 -21.35 -12.13 26.96
N ALA A 149 -21.78 -11.78 25.75
CA ALA A 149 -21.88 -10.40 25.29
C ALA A 149 -22.85 -9.60 26.19
N PRO A 150 -22.56 -8.31 26.44
CA PRO A 150 -23.50 -7.42 27.13
C PRO A 150 -24.84 -7.36 26.39
N ILE A 151 -25.93 -7.29 27.15
CA ILE A 151 -27.27 -7.07 26.61
C ILE A 151 -27.41 -5.62 26.09
N ASP A 152 -28.40 -5.36 25.24
CA ASP A 152 -28.61 -4.02 24.63
C ASP A 152 -28.82 -2.89 25.66
N ALA A 153 -29.25 -3.21 26.87
CA ALA A 153 -29.43 -2.26 27.96
C ALA A 153 -28.14 -1.95 28.75
N ALA A 154 -27.01 -2.59 28.42
CA ALA A 154 -25.74 -2.32 29.05
C ALA A 154 -25.31 -0.87 28.83
N THR A 155 -24.61 -0.34 29.81
CA THR A 155 -24.02 1.00 29.76
C THR A 155 -22.76 1.01 28.89
N ARG A 156 -22.37 2.19 28.43
CA ARG A 156 -21.13 2.44 27.69
C ARG A 156 -19.90 1.93 28.45
N GLY A 157 -19.86 2.12 29.78
CA GLY A 157 -18.79 1.66 30.65
C GLY A 157 -18.71 0.13 30.73
N GLU A 158 -19.85 -0.54 30.88
CA GLU A 158 -19.92 -2.02 30.89
C GLU A 158 -19.49 -2.61 29.54
N ALA A 159 -19.96 -2.02 28.43
CA ALA A 159 -19.55 -2.40 27.10
C ALA A 159 -18.04 -2.22 26.88
N LYS A 160 -17.48 -1.09 27.33
CA LYS A 160 -16.04 -0.83 27.25
C LYS A 160 -15.24 -1.87 28.05
N ALA A 161 -15.60 -2.09 29.32
CA ALA A 161 -14.91 -3.05 30.17
C ALA A 161 -14.93 -4.46 29.58
N TRP A 162 -16.06 -4.84 28.97
CA TRP A 162 -16.18 -6.13 28.29
C TRP A 162 -15.32 -6.20 27.01
N LEU A 163 -15.32 -5.14 26.20
CA LEU A 163 -14.51 -5.05 24.97
C LEU A 163 -13.00 -5.05 25.28
N ASP A 164 -12.58 -4.35 26.33
CA ASP A 164 -11.18 -4.34 26.80
C ASP A 164 -10.71 -5.74 27.25
N ALA A 165 -11.64 -6.61 27.66
CA ALA A 165 -11.34 -7.99 28.01
C ALA A 165 -11.31 -8.94 26.80
N GLN A 166 -11.69 -8.48 25.61
CA GLN A 166 -11.62 -9.28 24.38
C GLN A 166 -10.24 -9.09 23.73
N PRO A 167 -9.46 -10.15 23.45
CA PRO A 167 -8.13 -10.03 22.83
C PRO A 167 -8.12 -9.17 21.56
N ARG A 168 -9.20 -9.28 20.76
CA ARG A 168 -9.40 -8.53 19.53
C ARG A 168 -9.39 -7.01 19.72
N PHE A 169 -9.97 -6.51 20.80
CA PHE A 169 -10.15 -5.06 21.06
C PHE A 169 -9.29 -4.53 22.20
N ALA A 170 -8.66 -5.42 22.97
CA ALA A 170 -7.80 -5.05 24.08
C ALA A 170 -6.58 -4.25 23.58
N ARG A 171 -6.49 -2.97 23.93
CA ARG A 171 -5.27 -2.16 23.76
C ARG A 171 -4.87 -1.64 25.14
N GLY A 172 -3.62 -1.92 25.53
CA GLY A 172 -3.12 -1.57 26.85
C GLY A 172 -3.01 -0.05 27.04
N VAL A 173 -3.11 0.41 28.28
CA VAL A 173 -2.68 1.78 28.61
C VAL A 173 -1.15 1.81 28.45
N GLN A 174 -0.63 2.75 27.66
CA GLN A 174 0.81 2.93 27.47
C GLN A 174 1.50 3.16 28.82
N THR A 175 2.04 2.08 29.39
CA THR A 175 2.78 2.08 30.65
C THR A 175 4.17 1.53 30.34
N GLY A 176 5.12 2.44 30.15
CA GLY A 176 6.51 2.13 29.80
C GLY A 176 6.87 2.35 28.33
N ASP A 177 8.13 2.08 27.99
CA ASP A 177 8.76 2.44 26.71
C ASP A 177 8.35 1.57 25.52
N GLY A 178 7.38 0.65 25.65
CA GLY A 178 7.04 -0.32 24.60
C GLY A 178 8.09 -1.42 24.42
N TRP A 179 7.67 -2.54 23.83
CA TRP A 179 8.56 -3.69 23.61
C TRP A 179 8.74 -3.99 22.13
N PHE A 180 7.67 -3.84 21.34
CA PHE A 180 7.68 -4.14 19.92
C PHE A 180 8.38 -3.02 19.13
N ALA A 181 9.44 -3.33 18.39
CA ALA A 181 10.07 -2.37 17.51
C ALA A 181 9.24 -2.21 16.24
N TRP A 182 8.91 -0.98 15.86
CA TRP A 182 8.16 -0.67 14.66
C TRP A 182 8.71 0.57 13.97
N VAL A 183 8.55 0.67 12.65
CA VAL A 183 8.95 1.83 11.86
C VAL A 183 7.74 2.38 11.12
N ASP A 184 7.44 3.66 11.34
CA ASP A 184 6.31 4.33 10.69
C ASP A 184 6.59 4.61 9.21
N ARG A 185 5.56 5.06 8.47
CA ARG A 185 5.69 5.43 7.04
C ARG A 185 6.74 6.50 6.74
N ASN A 186 7.16 7.27 7.73
CA ASN A 186 8.14 8.35 7.60
C ASN A 186 9.56 7.88 7.95
N GLY A 187 9.73 6.60 8.31
CA GLY A 187 11.02 6.03 8.68
C GLY A 187 11.41 6.26 10.14
N HIS A 188 10.50 6.73 11.01
CA HIS A 188 10.81 6.88 12.43
C HIS A 188 10.62 5.55 13.16
N ALA A 189 11.61 5.21 13.99
CA ALA A 189 11.55 4.03 14.84
C ALA A 189 10.77 4.32 16.13
N HIS A 190 9.83 3.44 16.44
CA HIS A 190 8.96 3.47 17.60
C HIS A 190 9.10 2.18 18.41
N ARG A 191 8.72 2.26 19.67
CA ARG A 191 8.52 1.11 20.54
C ARG A 191 7.07 1.07 20.99
N LEU A 192 6.36 0.01 20.60
CA LEU A 192 4.93 -0.13 20.81
C LEU A 192 4.64 -1.09 21.96
N VAL A 193 3.62 -0.76 22.76
CA VAL A 193 3.03 -1.65 23.77
C VAL A 193 1.85 -2.45 23.23
N ASP A 194 1.19 -1.93 22.19
CA ASP A 194 -0.01 -2.45 21.55
C ASP A 194 0.02 -2.08 20.04
N PRO A 195 -0.76 -2.75 19.18
CA PRO A 195 -0.68 -2.56 17.73
C PRO A 195 -1.45 -1.34 17.20
N LEU A 196 -2.09 -0.52 18.05
CA LEU A 196 -3.02 0.53 17.62
C LEU A 196 -2.39 1.58 16.69
N ALA A 197 -1.10 1.86 16.86
CA ALA A 197 -0.38 2.76 15.97
C ALA A 197 -0.28 2.21 14.53
N ILE A 198 -0.03 0.91 14.39
CA ILE A 198 0.04 0.19 13.11
C ILE A 198 -1.36 0.16 12.49
N GLU A 199 -2.38 -0.18 13.29
CA GLU A 199 -3.79 -0.23 12.86
C GLU A 199 -4.29 1.12 12.35
N ARG A 200 -3.96 2.22 13.05
CA ARG A 200 -4.27 3.58 12.60
C ARG A 200 -3.61 3.89 11.27
N GLU A 201 -2.35 3.49 11.09
CA GLU A 201 -1.68 3.69 9.82
C GLU A 201 -2.34 2.89 8.70
N VAL A 202 -2.77 1.64 8.95
CA VAL A 202 -3.55 0.84 7.99
C VAL A 202 -4.80 1.59 7.54
N VAL A 203 -5.57 2.16 8.48
CA VAL A 203 -6.78 2.94 8.16
C VAL A 203 -6.43 4.18 7.34
N CYS A 204 -5.39 4.93 7.72
CA CYS A 204 -4.95 6.10 6.94
C CYS A 204 -4.57 5.75 5.49
N ILE A 205 -3.80 4.68 5.29
CA ILE A 205 -3.41 4.25 3.94
C ILE A 205 -4.63 3.74 3.16
N ALA A 206 -5.57 3.06 3.82
CA ALA A 206 -6.82 2.64 3.18
C ALA A 206 -7.66 3.82 2.71
N GLU A 207 -7.77 4.89 3.50
CA GLU A 207 -8.43 6.13 3.10
C GLU A 207 -7.71 6.83 1.94
N GLU A 208 -6.36 6.82 1.92
CA GLU A 208 -5.57 7.31 0.78
C GLU A 208 -5.88 6.55 -0.50
N LEU A 209 -5.91 5.21 -0.44
CA LEU A 209 -6.25 4.35 -1.57
C LEU A 209 -7.68 4.58 -2.07
N ILE A 210 -8.65 4.69 -1.17
CA ILE A 210 -10.04 5.02 -1.52
C ILE A 210 -10.12 6.38 -2.22
N ARG A 211 -9.35 7.38 -1.77
CA ARG A 211 -9.28 8.70 -2.42
C ARG A 211 -8.64 8.66 -3.80
N LEU A 212 -7.72 7.71 -4.06
CA LEU A 212 -7.12 7.50 -5.39
C LEU A 212 -8.07 6.80 -6.37
N ARG A 213 -9.13 6.15 -5.88
CA ARG A 213 -10.06 5.35 -6.70
C ARG A 213 -10.62 6.07 -7.95
N PRO A 214 -11.02 7.36 -7.89
CA PRO A 214 -11.49 8.09 -9.07
C PRO A 214 -10.38 8.35 -10.10
N ALA A 215 -9.13 8.54 -9.66
CA ALA A 215 -8.00 8.78 -10.56
C ALA A 215 -7.62 7.51 -11.35
N LEU A 216 -7.94 6.33 -10.84
CA LEU A 216 -7.76 5.04 -11.51
C LEU A 216 -8.86 4.72 -12.55
N ALA A 217 -9.79 5.65 -12.82
CA ALA A 217 -10.80 5.46 -13.85
C ALA A 217 -10.20 5.34 -15.25
N SER A 218 -10.83 4.55 -16.11
CA SER A 218 -10.38 4.31 -17.49
C SER A 218 -10.37 5.59 -18.37
N THR A 219 -11.13 6.61 -17.97
CA THR A 219 -11.24 7.91 -18.63
C THR A 219 -10.12 8.89 -18.26
N THR A 220 -9.28 8.57 -17.25
CA THR A 220 -8.17 9.42 -16.84
C THR A 220 -7.10 9.50 -17.94
N ALA A 221 -6.54 10.69 -18.13
CA ALA A 221 -5.43 10.91 -19.07
C ALA A 221 -4.19 10.09 -18.66
N ALA A 222 -3.45 9.57 -19.64
CA ALA A 222 -2.39 8.57 -19.43
C ALA A 222 -1.35 8.97 -18.38
N GLY A 223 -0.83 10.21 -18.42
CA GLY A 223 0.17 10.67 -17.43
C GLY A 223 -0.35 10.65 -15.99
N ARG A 224 -1.55 11.19 -15.77
CA ARG A 224 -2.20 11.17 -14.43
C ARG A 224 -2.57 9.75 -13.99
N LEU A 225 -2.94 8.89 -14.94
CA LEU A 225 -3.25 7.49 -14.64
C LEU A 225 -2.00 6.75 -14.16
N TYR A 226 -0.86 6.96 -14.81
CA TYR A 226 0.42 6.39 -14.42
C TYR A 226 0.85 6.84 -13.01
N GLU A 227 0.74 8.13 -12.70
CA GLU A 227 1.01 8.67 -11.36
C GLU A 227 0.10 8.05 -10.29
N ALA A 228 -1.20 7.92 -10.60
CA ALA A 228 -2.17 7.31 -9.69
C ALA A 228 -1.89 5.81 -9.47
N VAL A 229 -1.55 5.07 -10.51
CA VAL A 229 -1.15 3.65 -10.42
C VAL A 229 0.10 3.51 -9.56
N SER A 230 1.14 4.30 -9.83
CA SER A 230 2.40 4.27 -9.06
C SER A 230 2.17 4.58 -7.58
N SER A 231 1.34 5.59 -7.29
CA SER A 231 0.98 5.94 -5.91
C SER A 231 0.19 4.82 -5.22
N ALA A 232 -0.78 4.22 -5.92
CA ALA A 232 -1.57 3.12 -5.38
C ALA A 232 -0.73 1.86 -5.12
N ILE A 233 0.26 1.55 -5.98
CA ILE A 233 1.21 0.45 -5.77
C ILE A 233 2.02 0.70 -4.49
N ALA A 234 2.62 1.87 -4.33
CA ALA A 234 3.40 2.22 -3.14
C ALA A 234 2.57 2.14 -1.85
N SER A 235 1.32 2.64 -1.88
CA SER A 235 0.39 2.51 -0.75
C SER A 235 0.04 1.03 -0.46
N TRP A 236 -0.13 0.19 -1.49
CA TRP A 236 -0.37 -1.24 -1.29
C TRP A 236 0.81 -1.99 -0.71
N GLU A 237 2.02 -1.69 -1.17
CA GLU A 237 3.25 -2.24 -0.62
C GLU A 237 3.36 -1.89 0.87
N ARG A 238 3.07 -0.64 1.25
CA ARG A 238 3.04 -0.25 2.66
C ARG A 238 1.98 -1.02 3.45
N LEU A 239 0.78 -1.22 2.91
CA LEU A 239 -0.24 -2.03 3.59
C LEU A 239 0.19 -3.48 3.78
N SER A 240 0.90 -4.07 2.81
CA SER A 240 1.46 -5.42 2.96
C SER A 240 2.52 -5.49 4.05
N LEU A 241 3.36 -4.45 4.18
CA LEU A 241 4.31 -4.35 5.29
C LEU A 241 3.61 -4.22 6.64
N LEU A 242 2.57 -3.37 6.74
CA LEU A 242 1.81 -3.17 7.97
C LEU A 242 1.07 -4.45 8.39
N GLN A 243 0.53 -5.22 7.44
CA GLN A 243 -0.05 -6.53 7.73
C GLN A 243 1.01 -7.48 8.31
N GLY A 244 2.20 -7.54 7.71
CA GLY A 244 3.31 -8.34 8.24
C GLY A 244 3.77 -7.89 9.62
N ASP A 245 3.73 -6.58 9.91
CA ASP A 245 4.02 -6.03 11.23
C ASP A 245 2.97 -6.42 12.27
N LEU A 246 1.67 -6.43 11.92
CA LEU A 246 0.60 -6.92 12.80
C LEU A 246 0.78 -8.42 13.11
N GLU A 247 1.02 -9.24 12.09
CA GLU A 247 1.29 -10.68 12.26
C GLU A 247 2.58 -10.94 13.06
N ARG A 248 3.58 -10.04 12.98
CA ARG A 248 4.78 -10.11 13.83
C ARG A 248 4.46 -9.73 15.27
N PHE A 249 3.65 -8.69 15.47
CA PHE A 249 3.24 -8.24 16.80
C PHE A 249 2.56 -9.38 17.56
N ASP A 250 1.57 -10.04 16.96
CA ASP A 250 0.83 -11.12 17.60
C ASP A 250 1.75 -12.29 17.99
N ARG A 251 2.62 -12.73 17.08
CA ARG A 251 3.58 -13.82 17.37
C ARG A 251 4.56 -13.47 18.48
N GLU A 252 5.11 -12.26 18.48
CA GLU A 252 6.05 -11.84 19.52
C GLU A 252 5.34 -11.66 20.88
N ALA A 253 4.07 -11.24 20.87
CA ALA A 253 3.25 -11.12 22.08
C ALA A 253 3.02 -12.50 22.72
N GLU A 254 2.65 -13.52 21.92
CA GLU A 254 2.51 -14.91 22.37
C GLU A 254 3.80 -15.45 22.98
N VAL A 255 4.93 -15.32 22.27
CA VAL A 255 6.24 -15.77 22.77
C VAL A 255 6.61 -15.11 24.10
N ARG A 256 6.30 -13.82 24.24
CA ARG A 256 6.58 -13.05 25.45
C ARG A 256 5.70 -13.50 26.62
N GLU A 257 4.42 -13.79 26.37
CA GLU A 257 3.51 -14.34 27.37
C GLU A 257 3.98 -15.73 27.84
N GLU A 258 4.33 -16.61 26.91
CA GLU A 258 4.85 -17.95 27.24
C GLU A 258 6.12 -17.87 28.10
N ALA A 259 7.05 -16.97 27.76
CA ALA A 259 8.27 -16.75 28.53
C ALA A 259 7.96 -16.25 29.95
N ALA A 260 6.98 -15.34 30.11
CA ALA A 260 6.56 -14.83 31.41
C ALA A 260 5.95 -15.93 32.28
N TRP A 261 5.09 -16.78 31.72
CA TRP A 261 4.52 -17.93 32.44
C TRP A 261 5.57 -18.97 32.82
N ALA A 262 6.54 -19.25 31.93
CA ALA A 262 7.64 -20.14 32.22
C ALA A 262 8.51 -19.63 33.39
N ALA A 263 8.82 -18.32 33.39
CA ALA A 263 9.56 -17.68 34.47
C ALA A 263 8.79 -17.73 35.80
N TYR A 264 7.49 -17.41 35.78
CA TYR A 264 6.62 -17.52 36.96
C TYR A 264 6.57 -18.96 37.51
N ALA A 265 6.41 -19.95 36.63
CA ALA A 265 6.38 -21.36 37.04
C ALA A 265 7.71 -21.80 37.65
N ALA A 266 8.85 -21.33 37.14
CA ALA A 266 10.17 -21.59 37.71
C ALA A 266 10.33 -20.96 39.10
N ASP A 267 9.95 -19.68 39.25
CA ASP A 267 9.98 -18.95 40.53
C ASP A 267 9.09 -19.63 41.59
N TRP A 268 7.86 -19.99 41.22
CA TRP A 268 6.93 -20.69 42.12
C TRP A 268 7.49 -22.05 42.57
N ARG A 269 8.04 -22.86 41.65
CA ARG A 269 8.65 -24.15 41.99
C ARG A 269 9.84 -23.97 42.94
N SER A 270 10.69 -22.96 42.71
CA SER A 270 11.83 -22.64 43.56
C SER A 270 11.40 -22.20 44.97
N LYS A 271 10.32 -21.42 45.08
CA LYS A 271 9.77 -21.01 46.39
C LYS A 271 9.16 -22.19 47.13
N ARG A 272 8.50 -23.11 46.42
CA ARG A 272 7.92 -24.32 47.02
C ARG A 272 8.96 -25.32 47.51
N SER A 273 10.09 -25.48 46.82
CA SER A 273 11.15 -26.42 47.25
C SER A 273 11.90 -25.95 48.50
N ASN A 274 11.73 -24.69 48.89
CA ASN A 274 12.36 -24.08 50.07
C ASN A 274 11.38 -23.97 51.26
N LEU A 275 10.18 -24.56 51.15
CA LEU A 275 9.20 -24.75 52.21
C LEU A 275 9.23 -26.21 52.69
#